data_AF-A0A1X7JCJ4-F1
#
_entry.id   AF-A0A1X7JCJ4-F1
#
_cell.length_a   1.000
_cell.length_b   1.000
_cell.length_c   1.000
_cell.angle_alpha   90.00
_cell.angle_beta   90.00
_cell.angle_gamma   90.00
#
_symmetry.space_group_name_H-M   'P 1'
#
loop_
_entity.id
_entity.type
_entity.pdbx_description
1 polymer ?
#
loop_
_entity_poly.entity_id
_entity_poly.type
_entity_poly.pdbx_seq_one_letter_code
_entity_poly.pdbx_strand_id
1 'polypeptide(L)'
;MYIDFEQLKPIQKAIIQTIIQTNDSLSGDQIFLLLNQVEKKYCYASIFNNLRILKENEIIRCESPSQKKVPNRYKLTEKIKGSIGSGK
;
A
#
# COMPACT_ATOMS: atom_id res chain seq x y z
N MET A 1 -13.81 -1.42 12.84
CA MET A 1 -14.25 -0.33 11.95
C MET A 1 -13.76 -0.68 10.55
N TYR A 2 -14.64 -0.72 9.55
CA TYR A 2 -14.26 -1.02 8.16
C TYR A 2 -14.09 0.30 7.42
N ILE A 3 -13.09 0.38 6.54
CA ILE A 3 -12.84 1.57 5.74
C ILE A 3 -13.35 1.34 4.33
N ASP A 4 -14.14 2.29 3.86
CA ASP A 4 -14.66 2.30 2.50
C ASP A 4 -13.56 2.74 1.55
N PHE A 5 -13.25 1.88 0.57
CA PHE A 5 -12.25 2.16 -0.46
C PHE A 5 -12.54 3.47 -1.21
N GLU A 6 -13.81 3.86 -1.35
CA GLU A 6 -14.20 5.06 -2.10
C GLU A 6 -13.72 6.35 -1.43
N GLN A 7 -13.60 6.37 -0.10
CA GLN A 7 -13.18 7.55 0.68
C GLN A 7 -11.65 7.78 0.65
N LEU A 8 -10.89 6.84 0.10
CA LEU A 8 -9.44 6.94 0.04
C LEU A 8 -8.95 7.91 -1.04
N LYS A 9 -7.84 8.60 -0.75
CA LYS A 9 -7.19 9.48 -1.72
C LYS A 9 -6.66 8.69 -2.92
N PRO A 10 -6.50 9.30 -4.11
CA PRO A 10 -6.00 8.60 -5.30
C PRO A 10 -4.67 7.84 -5.07
N ILE A 11 -3.72 8.45 -4.36
CA ILE A 11 -2.45 7.81 -4.02
C ILE A 11 -2.62 6.60 -3.08
N GLN A 12 -3.57 6.66 -2.14
CA GLN A 12 -3.85 5.55 -1.22
C GLN A 12 -4.48 4.38 -1.96
N LYS A 13 -5.46 4.68 -2.84
CA LYS A 13 -6.07 3.69 -3.74
C LYS A 13 -5.01 3.02 -4.61
N ALA A 14 -4.10 3.79 -5.18
CA ALA A 14 -3.02 3.27 -6.01
C ALA A 14 -2.07 2.35 -5.21
N ILE A 15 -1.62 2.76 -4.02
CA ILE A 15 -0.79 1.92 -3.14
C ILE A 15 -1.49 0.59 -2.84
N ILE A 16 -2.76 0.63 -2.47
CA ILE A 16 -3.55 -0.57 -2.16
C ILE A 16 -3.65 -1.47 -3.38
N GLN A 17 -3.99 -0.92 -4.55
CA GLN A 17 -4.06 -1.66 -5.81
C GLN A 17 -2.73 -2.33 -6.15
N THR A 18 -1.60 -1.65 -5.97
CA THR A 18 -0.27 -2.24 -6.17
C THR A 18 -0.04 -3.44 -5.26
N ILE A 19 -0.38 -3.34 -3.97
CA ILE A 19 -0.23 -4.46 -3.02
C ILE A 19 -1.14 -5.64 -3.43
N ILE A 20 -2.39 -5.38 -3.85
CA ILE A 20 -3.33 -6.43 -4.31
C ILE A 20 -2.78 -7.15 -5.54
N GLN A 21 -2.36 -6.40 -6.55
CA GLN A 21 -1.94 -6.95 -7.84
C GLN A 21 -0.72 -7.86 -7.71
N THR A 22 0.19 -7.55 -6.79
CA THR A 22 1.37 -8.40 -6.55
C THR A 22 1.08 -9.63 -5.70
N ASN A 23 -0.06 -9.66 -4.98
CA ASN A 23 -0.43 -10.70 -4.01
C ASN A 23 0.70 -11.05 -3.01
N ASP A 24 1.63 -10.12 -2.78
CA ASP A 24 2.81 -10.29 -1.93
C ASP A 24 3.01 -9.06 -1.04
N SER A 25 3.80 -9.26 0.01
CA SER A 25 4.31 -8.23 0.90
C SER A 25 5.37 -7.39 0.19
N LEU A 26 5.10 -6.09 -0.03
CA LEU A 26 6.01 -5.21 -0.76
C LEU A 26 6.75 -4.26 0.18
N SER A 27 8.02 -3.96 -0.12
CA SER A 27 8.70 -2.84 0.54
C SER A 27 8.19 -1.49 0.05
N GLY A 28 8.39 -0.44 0.84
CA GLY A 28 8.04 0.93 0.42
C GLY A 28 8.74 1.35 -0.87
N ASP A 29 9.99 0.89 -1.07
CA ASP A 29 10.74 1.14 -2.31
C ASP A 29 10.13 0.42 -3.51
N GLN A 30 9.73 -0.85 -3.35
CA GLN A 30 9.06 -1.60 -4.41
C GLN A 30 7.74 -0.94 -4.81
N ILE A 31 6.95 -0.47 -3.84
CA ILE A 31 5.70 0.27 -4.09
C ILE A 31 6.00 1.56 -4.86
N PHE A 32 7.04 2.30 -4.48
CA PHE A 32 7.44 3.51 -5.20
C PHE A 32 7.83 3.23 -6.65
N LEU A 33 8.62 2.19 -6.88
CA LEU A 33 9.06 1.81 -8.22
C LEU A 33 7.89 1.37 -9.09
N LEU A 34 7.00 0.52 -8.57
CA LEU A 34 5.82 0.03 -9.31
C LEU A 34 4.86 1.17 -9.65
N LEU A 35 4.58 2.06 -8.70
CA LEU A 35 3.68 3.20 -8.93
C LEU A 35 4.24 4.22 -9.92
N ASN A 36 5.57 4.34 -10.03
CA ASN A 36 6.22 5.27 -10.95
C ASN A 36 6.79 4.59 -12.20
N GLN A 37 6.48 3.31 -12.44
CA GLN A 37 7.00 2.55 -13.58
C GLN A 37 6.45 3.06 -14.92
N VAL A 38 5.20 3.50 -14.94
CA VAL A 38 4.52 4.01 -16.15
C VAL A 38 4.53 5.54 -16.20
N GLU A 39 4.18 6.19 -15.10
CA GLU A 39 4.13 7.65 -15.00
C GLU A 39 4.74 8.09 -13.65
N LYS A 40 5.73 8.99 -13.69
CA LYS A 40 6.44 9.49 -12.50
C LYS A 40 5.62 10.51 -11.71
N LYS A 41 4.43 10.09 -11.27
CA LYS A 41 3.39 10.96 -10.69
C LYS A 41 3.54 11.16 -9.19
N TYR A 42 4.17 10.23 -8.47
CA TYR A 42 4.19 10.22 -7.00
C TYR A 42 5.61 10.35 -6.47
N CYS A 43 5.88 11.40 -5.69
CA CYS A 43 7.17 11.55 -5.03
C CYS A 43 7.34 10.53 -3.89
N TYR A 44 8.58 10.15 -3.62
CA TYR A 44 8.94 9.14 -2.62
C TYR A 44 8.34 9.45 -1.24
N ALA A 45 8.53 10.67 -0.74
CA ALA A 45 8.00 11.09 0.55
C ALA A 45 6.47 10.98 0.66
N SER A 46 5.73 11.28 -0.42
CA SER A 46 4.28 11.16 -0.43
C SER A 46 3.82 9.71 -0.27
N ILE A 47 4.53 8.76 -0.87
CA ILE A 47 4.21 7.33 -0.74
C ILE A 47 4.42 6.88 0.70
N PHE A 48 5.57 7.17 1.31
CA PHE A 48 5.84 6.77 2.69
C PHE A 48 4.89 7.43 3.69
N ASN A 49 4.51 8.70 3.48
CA ASN A 49 3.50 9.35 4.30
C ASN A 49 2.14 8.64 4.20
N ASN A 50 1.72 8.26 3.00
CA ASN A 50 0.46 7.53 2.82
C ASN A 50 0.54 6.09 3.35
N LEU A 51 1.68 5.40 3.24
CA LEU A 51 1.90 4.10 3.89
C LEU A 51 1.76 4.21 5.42
N ARG A 52 2.28 5.29 6.02
CA ARG A 52 2.10 5.57 7.46
C ARG A 52 0.62 5.74 7.80
N ILE A 53 -0.11 6.56 7.05
CA ILE A 53 -1.54 6.80 7.27
C ILE A 53 -2.35 5.50 7.10
N LEU A 54 -2.12 4.74 6.04
CA LEU A 54 -2.79 3.46 5.80
C LEU A 54 -2.51 2.45 6.93
N LYS A 55 -1.30 2.44 7.48
CA LYS A 55 -0.93 1.61 8.63
C LYS A 55 -1.64 2.07 9.91
N GLU A 56 -1.68 3.37 10.18
CA GLU A 56 -2.37 3.94 11.36
C GLU A 56 -3.88 3.65 11.32
N ASN A 57 -4.46 3.60 10.13
CA ASN A 57 -5.85 3.22 9.91
C ASN A 57 -6.06 1.70 9.84
N GLU A 58 -5.02 0.91 10.12
CA GLU A 58 -5.05 -0.57 10.10
C GLU A 58 -5.49 -1.19 8.76
N ILE A 59 -5.34 -0.45 7.65
CA ILE A 59 -5.65 -0.90 6.28
C ILE A 59 -4.54 -1.81 5.76
N ILE A 60 -3.30 -1.48 6.10
CA ILE A 60 -2.13 -2.30 5.80
C ILE A 60 -1.40 -2.62 7.10
N ARG A 61 -0.83 -3.83 7.17
CA ARG A 61 0.10 -4.22 8.22
C ARG A 61 1.54 -4.06 7.72
N CYS A 62 2.41 -3.70 8.66
CA CYS A 62 3.85 -3.61 8.43
C CYS A 62 4.51 -4.82 9.06
N GLU A 63 5.10 -5.67 8.25
CA GLU A 63 5.94 -6.79 8.67
C GLU A 63 7.38 -6.27 8.76
N SER A 64 7.82 -6.02 9.99
CA SER A 64 9.20 -5.66 10.28
C SER A 64 10.01 -6.94 10.50
N PRO A 65 10.96 -7.27 9.61
CA PRO A 65 11.85 -8.40 9.82
C PRO A 65 12.72 -8.18 11.06
N SER A 66 13.02 -9.26 11.79
CA SER A 66 13.84 -9.21 13.01
C SER A 66 15.27 -8.67 12.78
N GLN A 67 15.70 -8.56 11.52
CA GLN A 67 17.00 -8.02 11.13
C GLN A 67 16.86 -6.55 10.67
N LYS A 68 17.59 -5.65 11.34
CA LYS A 68 17.62 -4.19 11.07
C LYS A 68 18.02 -3.80 9.63
N LYS A 69 18.55 -4.72 8.82
CA LYS A 69 19.00 -4.48 7.44
C LYS A 69 17.94 -4.77 6.37
N VAL A 70 16.80 -5.36 6.74
CA VAL A 70 15.77 -5.72 5.77
C VAL A 70 14.64 -4.67 5.83
N PRO A 71 14.22 -4.10 4.69
CA PRO A 71 13.19 -3.07 4.68
C PRO A 71 11.85 -3.62 5.16
N ASN A 72 11.07 -2.76 5.82
CA ASN A 72 9.69 -3.08 6.20
C ASN A 72 8.87 -3.49 4.99
N ARG A 73 8.07 -4.55 5.15
CA ARG A 73 7.14 -5.01 4.12
C ARG A 73 5.71 -4.68 4.50
N TYR A 74 4.89 -4.36 3.52
CA TYR A 74 3.52 -3.93 3.69
C TYR A 74 2.58 -4.93 3.02
N LYS A 75 1.56 -5.35 3.75
CA LYS A 75 0.51 -6.27 3.28
C LYS A 75 -0.86 -5.74 3.68
N LEU A 76 -1.88 -6.04 2.89
CA LEU A 76 -3.26 -5.67 3.21
C LEU A 76 -3.82 -6.43 4.41
N THR A 77 -4.71 -5.77 5.12
CA THR A 77 -5.54 -6.38 6.17
C THR A 77 -6.95 -6.63 5.64
N GLU A 78 -7.73 -7.44 6.36
CA GLU A 78 -9.14 -7.74 6.03
C GLU A 78 -10.10 -6.58 6.36
N LYS A 79 -9.59 -5.39 6.69
CA LYS A 79 -10.39 -4.23 7.15
C LYS A 79 -10.91 -3.32 6.03
N ILE A 80 -10.64 -3.64 4.76
CA ILE A 80 -11.21 -2.89 3.62
C ILE A 80 -12.54 -3.52 3.21
N LYS A 81 -13.61 -2.72 3.14
CA LYS A 81 -14.87 -3.09 2.49
C LYS A 81 -15.02 -2.29 1.18
N GLY A 82 -15.53 -2.96 0.14
CA GLY A 82 -15.74 -2.40 -1.19
C GLY A 82 -15.29 -3.37 -2.28
N SER A 83 -15.71 -3.13 -3.53
CA SER A 83 -15.27 -3.89 -4.69
C SER A 83 -13.80 -3.60 -4.97
N ILE A 84 -12.92 -4.28 -4.25
CA ILE A 84 -11.52 -4.41 -4.58
C ILE A 84 -11.49 -5.26 -5.85
N GLY A 85 -11.58 -4.62 -7.02
CA GLY A 85 -11.79 -5.31 -8.28
C GLY A 85 -10.80 -6.45 -8.47
N SER A 86 -11.29 -7.70 -8.36
CA SER A 86 -10.72 -8.85 -9.06
C SER A 86 -10.90 -8.58 -10.56
N GLY A 87 -9.91 -7.92 -11.13
CA GLY A 87 -9.86 -7.59 -12.55
C GLY A 87 -8.99 -8.57 -13.31
N LYS A 88 -9.40 -9.85 -13.34
CA LYS A 88 -9.40 -10.79 -14.49
C LYS A 88 -9.47 -12.24 -14.02
#